data_AF-A0A7S1MKD1-F1
#
_entry.id   AF-A0A7S1MKD1-F1
#
_cell.length_a   1.000
_cell.length_b   1.000
_cell.length_c   1.000
_cell.angle_alpha   90.00
_cell.angle_beta   90.00
_cell.angle_gamma   90.00
#
_symmetry.space_group_name_H-M   'P 1'
#
loop_
_entity.id
_entity.type
_entity.pdbx_description
1 polymer ?
#
loop_
_entity_poly.entity_id
_entity_poly.type
_entity_poly.pdbx_seq_one_letter_code
_entity_poly.pdbx_strand_id
1 'polypeptide(L)'
;NASERLCAGGLFAGTLPDAARIVAASQEAWEKSGSLQTGNGLYKVEFEPAEWAKVRENPHQWGAAGAAAGGREVFGVMYKFSLVDAVDGCREPLVHFGTFTRMARRYGLVLQMGPTPLADLVTQALAEDEAKAELGRLCRIYHYHGGMRCDEASPEWSALGLYSAFVFRKEAVEGEAPPMTCEQLSASLG
;
A
#
# COMPACT_ATOMS: atom_id res chain seq x y z
N ASN A 1 0.18 -14.67 11.18
CA ASN A 1 -0.82 -13.93 11.97
C ASN A 1 -2.05 -13.48 11.16
N ALA A 2 -1.93 -12.53 10.22
CA ALA A 2 -3.12 -11.93 9.57
C ALA A 2 -3.95 -12.91 8.72
N SER A 3 -3.33 -13.93 8.14
CA SER A 3 -3.97 -14.90 7.23
C SER A 3 -4.24 -16.27 7.83
N GLU A 4 -3.75 -16.52 9.05
CA GLU A 4 -3.84 -17.83 9.72
C GLU A 4 -5.23 -18.12 10.25
N ARG A 5 -5.95 -17.07 10.69
CA ARG A 5 -7.33 -17.18 11.18
C ARG A 5 -8.37 -16.83 10.12
N LEU A 6 -7.93 -16.61 8.88
CA LEU A 6 -8.83 -16.27 7.79
C LEU A 6 -9.43 -17.56 7.21
N CYS A 7 -10.75 -17.69 7.30
CA CYS A 7 -11.48 -18.81 6.70
C CYS A 7 -11.27 -18.85 5.18
N ALA A 8 -11.42 -20.02 4.58
CA ALA A 8 -11.49 -20.11 3.12
C ALA A 8 -12.62 -19.23 2.58
N GLY A 9 -12.34 -18.52 1.49
CA GLY A 9 -13.21 -17.47 0.92
C GLY A 9 -13.07 -16.10 1.60
N GLY A 10 -12.44 -16.01 2.78
CA GLY A 10 -12.21 -14.76 3.48
C GLY A 10 -11.30 -13.79 2.71
N LEU A 11 -11.48 -12.50 2.96
CA LEU A 11 -10.71 -11.43 2.32
C LEU A 11 -9.64 -10.88 3.27
N PHE A 12 -8.43 -10.74 2.75
CA PHE A 12 -7.36 -9.97 3.38
C PHE A 12 -7.14 -8.70 2.53
N ALA A 13 -7.75 -7.61 2.97
CA ALA A 13 -7.62 -6.30 2.35
C ALA A 13 -6.74 -5.39 3.20
N GLY A 14 -6.04 -4.47 2.55
CA GLY A 14 -5.22 -3.50 3.24
C GLY A 14 -4.68 -2.43 2.31
N THR A 15 -4.00 -1.46 2.90
CA THR A 15 -3.26 -0.41 2.21
C THR A 15 -1.80 -0.49 2.60
N LEU A 16 -0.92 -0.14 1.67
CA LEU A 16 0.52 -0.08 1.90
C LEU A 16 1.16 1.02 1.05
N PRO A 17 2.31 1.56 1.46
CA PRO A 17 3.09 2.46 0.63
C PRO A 17 3.49 1.80 -0.69
N ASP A 18 3.28 2.50 -1.81
CA ASP A 18 3.58 2.04 -3.14
C ASP A 18 5.07 2.26 -3.45
N ALA A 19 5.83 1.15 -3.41
CA ALA A 19 7.26 1.19 -3.66
C ALA A 19 7.62 1.74 -5.06
N ALA A 20 6.80 1.47 -6.09
CA ALA A 20 7.08 1.95 -7.44
C ALA A 20 7.00 3.48 -7.50
N ARG A 21 5.96 4.06 -6.88
CA ARG A 21 5.77 5.52 -6.81
C ARG A 21 6.83 6.19 -5.95
N ILE A 22 7.17 5.60 -4.79
CA ILE A 22 8.22 6.12 -3.91
C ILE A 22 9.59 6.14 -4.60
N VAL A 23 9.95 5.05 -5.28
CA VAL A 23 11.22 4.95 -6.00
C VAL A 23 11.25 5.92 -7.17
N ALA A 24 10.17 6.05 -7.95
CA ALA A 24 10.08 7.00 -9.05
C ALA A 24 10.25 8.45 -8.56
N ALA A 25 9.53 8.84 -7.50
CA ALA A 25 9.61 10.19 -6.93
C ALA A 25 11.00 10.50 -6.34
N SER A 26 11.66 9.51 -5.74
CA SER A 26 13.00 9.66 -5.18
C SER A 26 14.07 9.73 -6.27
N GLN A 27 13.91 8.95 -7.35
CA GLN A 27 14.78 8.99 -8.52
C GLN A 27 14.71 10.37 -9.20
N GLU A 28 13.51 10.91 -9.40
CA GLU A 28 13.30 12.24 -9.97
C GLU A 28 13.92 13.35 -9.10
N ALA A 29 13.74 13.29 -7.78
CA ALA A 29 14.34 14.24 -6.85
C ALA A 29 15.88 14.20 -6.90
N TRP A 30 16.45 12.99 -6.97
CA TRP A 30 17.89 12.78 -7.09
C TRP A 30 18.45 13.31 -8.41
N GLU A 31 17.77 13.08 -9.54
CA GLU A 31 18.20 13.58 -10.86
C GLU A 31 18.16 15.11 -10.94
N LYS A 32 17.15 15.74 -10.33
CA LYS A 32 16.99 17.21 -10.35
C LYS A 32 17.93 17.95 -9.41
N SER A 33 18.21 17.38 -8.24
CA SER A 33 18.82 18.13 -7.14
C SER A 33 19.96 17.40 -6.42
N GLY A 34 20.21 16.13 -6.73
CA GLY A 34 21.10 15.27 -5.96
C GLY A 34 20.56 14.87 -4.59
N SER A 35 19.35 15.32 -4.23
CA SER A 35 18.71 15.02 -2.94
C SER A 35 18.07 13.63 -2.94
N LEU A 36 18.18 12.91 -1.81
CA LEU A 36 17.45 11.67 -1.54
C LEU A 36 16.14 11.91 -0.77
N GLN A 37 15.73 13.16 -0.72
CA GLN A 37 14.50 13.60 -0.09
C GLN A 37 13.47 14.01 -1.16
N THR A 38 12.26 13.48 -1.03
CA THR A 38 11.11 13.84 -1.86
C THR A 38 9.88 14.08 -0.98
N GLY A 39 8.88 14.78 -1.49
CA GLY A 39 7.64 15.11 -0.77
C GLY A 39 7.18 16.54 -0.98
N ASN A 40 6.38 17.04 -0.05
CA ASN A 40 5.76 18.37 -0.10
C ASN A 40 5.66 18.98 1.31
N GLY A 41 4.86 20.03 1.48
CA GLY A 41 4.66 20.68 2.78
C GLY A 41 3.99 19.80 3.85
N LEU A 42 3.38 18.67 3.48
CA LEU A 42 2.69 17.76 4.39
C LEU A 42 3.46 16.48 4.70
N TYR A 43 4.16 15.91 3.72
CA TYR A 43 4.91 14.67 3.92
C TYR A 43 6.33 14.76 3.38
N LYS A 44 7.20 13.93 3.93
CA LYS A 44 8.58 13.76 3.51
C LYS A 44 8.94 12.27 3.44
N VAL A 45 9.56 11.87 2.33
CA VAL A 45 10.22 10.58 2.16
C VAL A 45 11.71 10.83 1.99
N GLU A 46 12.54 10.12 2.74
CA GLU A 46 13.99 10.30 2.73
C GLU A 46 14.70 8.95 2.77
N PHE A 47 15.57 8.69 1.78
CA PHE A 47 16.43 7.51 1.79
C PHE A 47 17.81 7.82 2.37
N GLU A 48 18.34 6.90 3.18
CA GLU A 48 19.76 6.90 3.51
C GLU A 48 20.57 6.47 2.28
N PRO A 49 21.78 7.02 2.02
CA PRO A 49 22.55 6.68 0.83
C PRO A 49 22.82 5.19 0.64
N ALA A 50 23.04 4.46 1.74
CA ALA A 50 23.24 3.01 1.72
C ALA A 50 21.97 2.25 1.33
N GLU A 51 20.79 2.73 1.74
CA GLU A 51 19.50 2.14 1.36
C GLU A 51 19.16 2.44 -0.09
N TRP A 52 19.44 3.67 -0.54
CA TRP A 52 19.25 4.08 -1.93
C TRP A 52 20.15 3.32 -2.90
N ALA A 53 21.39 3.00 -2.49
CA ALA A 53 22.29 2.17 -3.29
C ALA A 53 21.65 0.80 -3.63
N LYS A 54 21.00 0.15 -2.66
CA LYS A 54 20.30 -1.14 -2.87
C LYS A 54 19.15 -1.02 -3.88
N VAL A 55 18.44 0.11 -3.89
CA VAL A 55 17.38 0.37 -4.87
C VAL A 55 17.97 0.46 -6.28
N ARG A 56 19.10 1.17 -6.41
CA ARG A 56 19.79 1.42 -7.68
C ARG A 56 20.55 0.22 -8.24
N GLU A 57 20.86 -0.79 -7.44
CA GLU A 57 21.46 -2.04 -7.93
C GLU A 57 20.55 -2.73 -8.96
N ASN A 58 19.23 -2.64 -8.78
CA ASN A 58 18.24 -3.28 -9.65
C ASN A 58 16.97 -2.41 -9.79
N PRO A 59 17.01 -1.26 -10.49
CA PRO A 59 15.90 -0.30 -10.52
C PRO A 59 14.64 -0.89 -11.16
N HIS A 60 14.79 -1.75 -12.17
CA HIS A 60 13.68 -2.38 -12.89
C HIS A 60 12.81 -3.27 -12.00
N GLN A 61 13.33 -3.77 -10.87
CA GLN A 61 12.56 -4.64 -9.96
C GLN A 61 11.46 -3.86 -9.22
N TRP A 62 11.59 -2.55 -9.07
CA TRP A 62 10.64 -1.72 -8.31
C TRP A 62 9.46 -1.21 -9.15
N GLY A 63 9.52 -1.33 -10.47
CA GLY A 63 8.42 -0.96 -11.36
C GLY A 63 7.35 -2.05 -11.50
N ALA A 64 6.26 -1.72 -12.21
CA ALA A 64 5.15 -2.66 -12.46
C ALA A 64 5.59 -4.00 -13.08
N ALA A 65 6.58 -3.98 -13.97
CA ALA A 65 7.14 -5.19 -14.59
C ALA A 65 7.97 -6.05 -13.61
N GLY A 66 8.64 -5.41 -12.64
CA GLY A 66 9.46 -6.09 -11.63
C GLY A 66 8.65 -6.84 -10.58
N ALA A 67 7.46 -6.32 -10.25
CA ALA A 67 6.52 -7.00 -9.35
C ALA A 67 6.00 -8.34 -9.92
N ALA A 68 5.91 -8.47 -11.24
CA ALA A 68 5.45 -9.68 -11.93
C ALA A 68 6.56 -10.70 -12.21
N ALA A 69 7.83 -10.27 -12.28
CA ALA A 69 8.95 -11.15 -12.53
C ALA A 69 9.19 -12.07 -11.31
N GLY A 70 9.17 -13.39 -11.54
CA GLY A 70 9.42 -14.45 -10.56
C GLY A 70 10.86 -14.51 -10.02
N GLY A 71 11.46 -13.36 -9.75
CA GLY A 71 12.82 -13.21 -9.24
C GLY A 71 12.95 -13.40 -7.73
N ARG A 72 14.18 -13.18 -7.25
CA ARG A 72 14.58 -13.26 -5.84
C ARG A 72 13.67 -12.41 -4.95
N GLU A 73 13.45 -12.86 -3.71
CA GLU A 73 12.74 -12.07 -2.72
C GLU A 73 13.56 -10.82 -2.34
N VAL A 74 12.88 -9.67 -2.37
CA VAL A 74 13.45 -8.35 -2.08
C VAL A 74 12.98 -7.90 -0.70
N PHE A 75 13.94 -7.62 0.19
CA PHE A 75 13.71 -7.15 1.56
C PHE A 75 14.82 -6.19 2.00
N GLY A 76 14.61 -5.53 3.15
CA GLY A 76 15.68 -4.83 3.87
C GLY A 76 16.10 -3.50 3.25
N VAL A 77 15.22 -2.89 2.46
CA VAL A 77 15.33 -1.49 2.04
C VAL A 77 14.41 -0.66 2.91
N MET A 78 14.95 0.38 3.55
CA MET A 78 14.21 1.26 4.45
C MET A 78 14.27 2.71 3.98
N TYR A 79 13.20 3.46 4.21
CA TYR A 79 13.18 4.92 4.08
C TYR A 79 12.63 5.55 5.36
N LYS A 80 12.88 6.85 5.55
CA LYS A 80 12.25 7.65 6.60
C LYS A 80 11.02 8.34 6.04
N PHE A 81 9.91 8.21 6.74
CA PHE A 81 8.66 8.88 6.46
C PHE A 81 8.33 9.89 7.56
N SER A 82 8.00 11.12 7.17
CA SER A 82 7.38 12.10 8.04
C SER A 82 6.05 12.54 7.43
N LEU A 83 5.04 12.73 8.28
CA LEU A 83 3.74 13.31 7.96
C LEU A 83 3.40 14.33 9.05
N VAL A 84 3.17 15.58 8.66
CA VAL A 84 2.86 16.69 9.57
C VAL A 84 1.75 16.28 10.54
N ASP A 85 1.97 16.56 11.82
CA ASP A 85 1.06 16.27 12.94
C ASP A 85 0.74 14.78 13.19
N ALA A 86 1.42 13.85 12.51
CA ALA A 86 1.18 12.41 12.69
C ALA A 86 2.44 11.63 13.03
N VAL A 87 3.49 11.73 12.21
CA VAL A 87 4.69 10.90 12.30
C VAL A 87 5.92 11.72 11.92
N ASP A 88 7.02 11.59 12.67
CA ASP A 88 8.28 12.27 12.35
C ASP A 88 9.44 11.27 12.21
N GLY A 89 9.97 11.14 10.99
CA GLY A 89 11.19 10.38 10.71
C GLY A 89 11.07 8.88 10.96
N CYS A 90 9.86 8.31 10.89
CA CYS A 90 9.64 6.88 11.12
C CYS A 90 10.30 6.05 10.02
N ARG A 91 11.04 5.00 10.40
CA ARG A 91 11.66 4.11 9.43
C ARG A 91 10.63 3.09 8.96
N GLU A 92 10.31 3.13 7.68
CA GLU A 92 9.36 2.22 7.03
C GLU A 92 10.08 1.31 6.02
N PRO A 93 9.67 0.03 5.91
CA PRO A 93 10.20 -0.86 4.90
C PRO A 93 9.61 -0.52 3.53
N LEU A 94 10.46 -0.49 2.50
CA LEU A 94 10.02 -0.38 1.11
C LEU A 94 9.45 -1.73 0.66
N VAL A 95 8.12 -1.84 0.60
CA VAL A 95 7.45 -3.11 0.33
C VAL A 95 7.47 -3.43 -1.17
N HIS A 96 8.31 -4.39 -1.57
CA HIS A 96 8.28 -4.93 -2.93
C HIS A 96 7.02 -5.79 -3.13
N PHE A 97 6.03 -5.28 -3.87
CA PHE A 97 4.72 -5.92 -4.00
C PHE A 97 4.79 -7.35 -4.57
N GLY A 98 5.71 -7.62 -5.52
CA GLY A 98 5.92 -8.97 -6.04
C GLY A 98 6.38 -9.97 -4.97
N THR A 99 7.26 -9.55 -4.05
CA THR A 99 7.67 -10.37 -2.90
C THR A 99 6.48 -10.60 -1.97
N PHE A 100 5.74 -9.52 -1.68
CA PHE A 100 4.56 -9.58 -0.81
C PHE A 100 3.49 -10.55 -1.34
N THR A 101 3.15 -10.50 -2.63
CA THR A 101 2.23 -11.44 -3.27
C THR A 101 2.72 -12.89 -3.22
N ARG A 102 4.02 -13.13 -3.48
CA ARG A 102 4.60 -14.49 -3.38
C ARG A 102 4.53 -15.04 -1.96
N MET A 103 4.86 -14.21 -0.96
CA MET A 103 4.74 -14.59 0.44
C MET A 103 3.29 -14.89 0.81
N ALA A 104 2.33 -14.05 0.38
CA ALA A 104 0.91 -14.26 0.61
C ALA A 104 0.44 -15.60 0.02
N ARG A 105 0.89 -15.95 -1.20
CA ARG A 105 0.54 -17.23 -1.85
C ARG A 105 0.96 -18.46 -1.04
N ARG A 106 2.08 -18.40 -0.29
CA ARG A 106 2.50 -19.49 0.62
C ARG A 106 1.47 -19.79 1.72
N TYR A 107 0.60 -18.83 2.02
CA TYR A 107 -0.49 -18.96 2.99
C TYR A 107 -1.86 -19.15 2.31
N GLY A 108 -1.90 -19.57 1.04
CA GLY A 108 -3.16 -19.76 0.30
C GLY A 108 -3.90 -18.46 -0.01
N LEU A 109 -3.23 -17.30 0.04
CA LEU A 109 -3.83 -16.03 -0.34
C LEU A 109 -3.59 -15.74 -1.81
N VAL A 110 -4.65 -15.34 -2.50
CA VAL A 110 -4.65 -15.10 -3.95
C VAL A 110 -5.05 -13.68 -4.22
N LEU A 111 -4.19 -12.96 -4.94
CA LEU A 111 -4.45 -11.58 -5.27
C LEU A 111 -5.72 -11.50 -6.12
N GLN A 112 -6.72 -10.76 -5.63
CA GLN A 112 -7.95 -10.43 -6.36
C GLN A 112 -7.88 -9.02 -6.93
N MET A 113 -7.31 -8.10 -6.17
CA MET A 113 -7.12 -6.70 -6.55
C MET A 113 -5.77 -6.22 -6.04
N GLY A 114 -5.04 -5.48 -6.84
CA GLY A 114 -3.89 -4.71 -6.39
C GLY A 114 -2.64 -4.92 -7.24
N PRO A 115 -1.62 -4.05 -7.06
CA PRO A 115 -1.69 -2.82 -6.27
C PRO A 115 -2.49 -1.75 -7.03
N THR A 116 -3.48 -1.12 -6.36
CA THR A 116 -4.32 -0.07 -6.96
C THR A 116 -4.12 1.24 -6.20
N PRO A 117 -3.70 2.35 -6.84
CA PRO A 117 -3.50 3.62 -6.16
C PRO A 117 -4.76 4.09 -5.42
N LEU A 118 -4.60 4.58 -4.17
CA LEU A 118 -5.74 5.07 -3.41
C LEU A 118 -6.41 6.28 -4.05
N ALA A 119 -5.63 7.16 -4.68
CA ALA A 119 -6.15 8.29 -5.43
C ALA A 119 -7.15 7.84 -6.51
N ASP A 120 -6.83 6.77 -7.25
CA ASP A 120 -7.71 6.24 -8.30
C ASP A 120 -9.01 5.67 -7.72
N LEU A 121 -8.93 4.98 -6.57
CA LEU A 121 -10.12 4.47 -5.88
C LEU A 121 -11.03 5.59 -5.38
N VAL A 122 -10.45 6.67 -4.85
CA VAL A 122 -11.20 7.86 -4.43
C VAL A 122 -11.87 8.53 -5.62
N THR A 123 -11.15 8.69 -6.74
CA THR A 123 -11.73 9.24 -7.98
C THR A 123 -12.89 8.39 -8.49
N GLN A 124 -12.75 7.07 -8.51
CA GLN A 124 -13.82 6.14 -8.90
C GLN A 124 -15.03 6.26 -7.96
N ALA A 125 -14.81 6.26 -6.64
CA ALA A 125 -15.87 6.39 -5.66
C ALA A 125 -16.61 7.75 -5.74
N LEU A 126 -15.94 8.83 -6.14
CA LEU A 126 -16.57 10.14 -6.37
C LEU A 126 -17.41 10.18 -7.67
N ALA A 127 -17.17 9.26 -8.60
CA ALA A 127 -17.93 9.14 -9.85
C ALA A 127 -19.18 8.26 -9.69
N GLU A 128 -19.19 7.34 -8.73
CA GLU A 128 -20.32 6.45 -8.44
C GLU A 128 -21.35 7.13 -7.52
N ASP A 129 -22.62 7.25 -7.95
CA ASP A 129 -23.63 8.06 -7.25
C ASP A 129 -23.86 7.66 -5.78
N GLU A 130 -23.83 6.36 -5.47
CA GLU A 130 -24.05 5.85 -4.11
C GLU A 130 -22.84 6.12 -3.20
N ALA A 131 -21.63 5.86 -3.68
CA ALA A 131 -20.38 6.11 -2.94
C ALA A 131 -20.08 7.61 -2.82
N LYS A 132 -20.40 8.40 -3.83
CA LYS A 132 -20.21 9.86 -3.87
C LYS A 132 -20.96 10.58 -2.76
N ALA A 133 -22.17 10.13 -2.42
CA ALA A 133 -22.95 10.73 -1.34
C ALA A 133 -22.28 10.52 0.03
N GLU A 134 -21.77 9.32 0.30
CA GLU A 134 -21.09 8.97 1.54
C GLU A 134 -19.70 9.59 1.63
N LEU A 135 -18.91 9.49 0.56
CA LEU A 135 -17.59 10.10 0.48
C LEU A 135 -17.69 11.62 0.55
N GLY A 136 -18.68 12.22 -0.12
CA GLY A 136 -18.97 13.65 0.00
C GLY A 136 -19.35 14.07 1.43
N ARG A 137 -20.07 13.22 2.19
CA ARG A 137 -20.34 13.45 3.62
C ARG A 137 -19.04 13.41 4.43
N LEU A 138 -18.21 12.39 4.24
CA LEU A 138 -16.91 12.25 4.90
C LEU A 138 -16.00 13.43 4.59
N CYS A 139 -15.83 13.81 3.33
CA CYS A 139 -15.01 14.94 2.92
C CYS A 139 -15.47 16.25 3.55
N ARG A 140 -16.79 16.47 3.70
CA ARG A 140 -17.32 17.65 4.41
C ARG A 140 -16.98 17.63 5.89
N ILE A 141 -17.16 16.48 6.58
CA ILE A 141 -16.80 16.34 7.99
C ILE A 141 -15.32 16.65 8.19
N TYR A 142 -14.46 16.08 7.35
CA TYR A 142 -13.04 16.33 7.41
C TYR A 142 -12.71 17.78 7.09
N HIS A 143 -13.31 18.40 6.06
CA HIS A 143 -13.08 19.80 5.72
C HIS A 143 -13.31 20.77 6.90
N TYR A 144 -14.36 20.58 7.70
CA TYR A 144 -14.63 21.42 8.88
C TYR A 144 -13.67 21.18 10.05
N HIS A 145 -12.98 20.04 10.07
CA HIS A 145 -11.94 19.71 11.04
C HIS A 145 -10.51 19.90 10.48
N GLY A 146 -10.35 20.59 9.34
CA GLY A 146 -9.03 20.82 8.70
C GLY A 146 -8.53 19.68 7.81
N GLY A 147 -9.42 18.79 7.38
CA GLY A 147 -9.11 17.60 6.58
C GLY A 147 -9.24 17.76 5.06
N MET A 148 -8.92 16.67 4.36
CA MET A 148 -8.48 16.64 2.96
C MET A 148 -9.26 17.52 1.99
N ARG A 149 -8.54 18.43 1.32
CA ARG A 149 -8.98 19.01 0.05
C ARG A 149 -8.93 17.90 -0.99
N CYS A 150 -10.06 17.62 -1.63
CA CYS A 150 -10.15 16.60 -2.68
C CYS A 150 -9.82 17.18 -4.06
N ASP A 151 -8.94 18.18 -4.11
CA ASP A 151 -8.42 18.67 -5.37
C ASP A 151 -7.14 17.90 -5.72
N GLU A 152 -7.00 17.48 -6.98
CA GLU A 152 -5.88 16.65 -7.43
C GLU A 152 -4.52 17.36 -7.32
N ALA A 153 -4.53 18.69 -7.22
CA ALA A 153 -3.35 19.53 -7.08
C ALA A 153 -2.89 19.69 -5.61
N SER A 154 -3.68 19.20 -4.65
CA SER A 154 -3.44 19.43 -3.24
C SER A 154 -2.25 18.60 -2.73
N PRO A 155 -1.49 19.12 -1.75
CA PRO A 155 -0.48 18.35 -1.04
C PRO A 155 -1.03 17.04 -0.44
N GLU A 156 -2.29 17.06 0.00
CA GLU A 156 -3.03 15.93 0.55
C GLU A 156 -3.26 14.83 -0.49
N TRP A 157 -3.66 15.20 -1.71
CA TRP A 157 -3.82 14.25 -2.81
C TRP A 157 -2.51 13.59 -3.23
N SER A 158 -1.43 14.38 -3.24
CA SER A 158 -0.08 13.85 -3.46
C SER A 158 0.33 12.84 -2.38
N ALA A 159 0.01 13.11 -1.11
CA ALA A 159 0.26 12.20 0.00
C ALA A 159 -0.57 10.92 -0.11
N LEU A 160 -1.86 11.04 -0.46
CA LEU A 160 -2.76 9.90 -0.71
C LEU A 160 -2.21 9.00 -1.82
N GLY A 161 -1.64 9.60 -2.87
CA GLY A 161 -1.03 8.87 -3.97
C GLY A 161 0.14 7.98 -3.55
N LEU A 162 0.79 8.20 -2.41
CA LEU A 162 1.88 7.31 -1.95
C LEU A 162 1.40 5.92 -1.59
N TYR A 163 0.10 5.73 -1.37
CA TYR A 163 -0.47 4.47 -0.92
C TYR A 163 -1.27 3.78 -2.01
N SER A 164 -1.21 2.46 -2.00
CA SER A 164 -1.99 1.58 -2.85
C SER A 164 -2.78 0.60 -1.98
N ALA A 165 -4.00 0.29 -2.40
CA ALA A 165 -4.82 -0.77 -1.82
C ALA A 165 -4.56 -2.12 -2.50
N PHE A 166 -4.80 -3.19 -1.75
CA PHE A 166 -4.80 -4.56 -2.25
C PHE A 166 -5.89 -5.38 -1.57
N VAL A 167 -6.31 -6.45 -2.24
CA VAL A 167 -7.22 -7.47 -1.70
C VAL A 167 -6.73 -8.84 -2.13
N PHE A 168 -6.50 -9.71 -1.15
CA PHE A 168 -6.33 -11.14 -1.36
C PHE A 168 -7.57 -11.90 -0.92
N ARG A 169 -7.86 -13.02 -1.57
CA ARG A 169 -8.83 -14.03 -1.12
C ARG A 169 -8.11 -15.27 -0.64
N LYS A 170 -8.54 -15.83 0.49
CA LYS A 170 -8.05 -17.12 0.99
C LYS A 170 -8.67 -18.26 0.17
N GLU A 171 -7.83 -19.04 -0.49
CA GLU A 171 -8.25 -20.31 -1.11
C GLU A 171 -8.32 -21.42 -0.05
N ALA A 172 -9.21 -22.40 -0.28
CA ALA A 172 -9.19 -23.64 0.48
C ALA A 172 -7.93 -24.43 0.08
N VAL A 173 -7.21 -24.96 1.08
CA VAL A 173 -6.07 -25.84 0.83
C VAL A 173 -6.60 -27.25 0.67
N GLU A 174 -6.45 -27.84 -0.52
CA GLU A 174 -6.80 -29.25 -0.74
C GLU A 174 -5.85 -30.15 0.07
N GLY A 175 -6.40 -30.92 1.02
CA GLY A 175 -5.66 -31.91 1.82
C GLY A 175 -5.39 -31.53 3.28
N GLU A 176 -5.66 -30.30 3.71
CA GLU A 176 -5.78 -29.96 5.13
C GLU A 176 -7.22 -30.20 5.61
N ALA A 177 -7.40 -30.50 6.92
CA ALA A 177 -8.72 -30.58 7.53
C ALA A 177 -9.54 -29.34 7.14
N PRO A 178 -10.84 -29.47 6.85
CA PRO A 178 -11.62 -28.39 6.26
C PRO A 178 -11.42 -27.11 7.08
N PRO A 179 -10.98 -26.01 6.45
CA PRO A 179 -10.75 -24.76 7.16
C PRO A 179 -12.04 -24.40 7.89
N MET A 180 -11.97 -24.12 9.19
CA MET A 180 -13.15 -23.80 9.99
C MET A 180 -13.98 -22.76 9.26
N THR A 181 -15.26 -23.08 9.04
CA THR A 181 -16.19 -22.13 8.43
C THR A 181 -16.37 -20.93 9.37
N CYS A 182 -16.79 -19.78 8.83
CA CYS A 182 -17.12 -18.63 9.68
C CYS A 182 -18.15 -18.98 10.77
N GLU A 183 -19.06 -19.93 10.51
CA GLU A 183 -20.02 -20.45 11.49
C GLU A 183 -19.35 -21.29 12.59
N GLN A 184 -18.35 -22.10 12.26
CA GLN A 184 -17.60 -22.88 13.25
C GLN A 184 -16.70 -22.00 14.13
N LEU A 185 -16.14 -20.93 13.56
CA LEU A 185 -15.35 -19.93 14.29
C LEU A 185 -16.22 -19.05 15.19
N SER A 186 -17.41 -18.64 14.74
CA SER A 186 -18.33 -17.87 15.60
C SER A 186 -18.85 -18.73 16.76
N ALA A 187 -19.12 -20.01 16.54
CA ALA A 187 -19.59 -20.94 17.56
C ALA A 187 -18.53 -21.31 18.62
N SER A 188 -17.25 -21.13 18.33
CA SER A 188 -16.14 -21.42 19.25
C SER A 188 -15.67 -20.20 20.07
N LEU A 189 -16.25 -19.02 19.80
CA LEU A 189 -15.99 -17.77 20.52
C LEU A 189 -17.09 -17.41 21.54
N GLY A 190 -18.17 -18.20 21.63
CA GLY A 190 -19.24 -18.08 22.63
C GLY A 190 -19.06 -19.05 23.78
#